data_AF-A0A357EDH0-F1
#
_entry.id   AF-A0A357EDH0-F1
#
_cell.length_a   1.000
_cell.length_b   1.000
_cell.length_c   1.000
_cell.angle_alpha   90.00
_cell.angle_beta   90.00
_cell.angle_gamma   90.00
#
_symmetry.space_group_name_H-M   'P 1'
#
loop_
_entity.id
_entity.type
_entity.pdbx_description
1 polymer ?
#
loop_
_entity_poly.entity_id
_entity_poly.type
_entity_poly.pdbx_seq_one_letter_code
_entity_poly.pdbx_strand_id
1 'polypeptide(L)'
;MSMNPVNVLIVDDDAAVRAILQEVLLHEGYGVSLAEDGNAAIQVAKESVIHIVITDLQLPDIDGMEIIDRLAKQDAKIIPIMMTGFGTIETAV
;
A
#
# COMPACT_ATOMS: atom_id res chain seq x y z
N MET A 1 -17.99 -19.35 10.01
CA MET A 1 -18.02 -18.20 9.09
C MET A 1 -16.60 -17.98 8.65
N SER A 2 -16.27 -18.26 7.39
CA SER A 2 -14.95 -17.93 6.84
C SER A 2 -14.88 -16.41 6.77
N MET A 3 -14.11 -15.77 7.65
CA MET A 3 -13.83 -14.34 7.53
C MET A 3 -13.03 -14.16 6.24
N ASN A 4 -13.52 -13.32 5.32
CA ASN A 4 -12.71 -12.91 4.19
C ASN A 4 -11.47 -12.19 4.75
N PRO A 5 -10.26 -12.51 4.25
CA PRO A 5 -9.06 -11.85 4.72
C PRO A 5 -9.12 -10.36 4.40
N VAL A 6 -8.58 -9.54 5.30
CA VAL A 6 -8.35 -8.12 5.05
C VAL A 6 -7.23 -8.03 4.01
N ASN A 7 -7.50 -7.35 2.89
CA ASN A 7 -6.55 -7.18 1.78
C ASN A 7 -5.72 -5.90 1.94
N VAL A 8 -4.40 -6.07 1.88
CA VAL A 8 -3.39 -5.02 1.96
C VAL A 8 -2.73 -4.84 0.59
N LEU A 9 -2.68 -3.61 0.10
CA LEU A 9 -1.85 -3.22 -1.04
C LEU A 9 -0.53 -2.66 -0.52
N ILE A 10 0.60 -3.24 -0.94
CA ILE A 10 1.94 -2.70 -0.65
C ILE A 10 2.45 -2.02 -1.91
N VAL A 11 2.86 -0.76 -1.78
CA VAL A 11 3.47 0.05 -2.85
C VAL A 11 4.83 0.54 -2.39
N ASP A 12 5.88 0.04 -3.03
CA ASP A 12 7.27 0.36 -2.71
C ASP A 12 8.08 0.02 -3.95
N ASP A 13 9.08 0.80 -4.34
CA ASP A 13 9.91 0.48 -5.52
C ASP A 13 10.99 -0.58 -5.20
N ASP A 14 11.34 -0.77 -3.92
CA ASP A 14 12.25 -1.80 -3.45
C ASP A 14 11.56 -3.17 -3.35
N ALA A 15 11.94 -4.08 -4.25
CA ALA A 15 11.41 -5.44 -4.30
C ALA A 15 11.69 -6.25 -3.02
N ALA A 16 12.78 -5.97 -2.30
CA ALA A 16 13.10 -6.66 -1.05
C ALA A 16 12.13 -6.24 0.06
N VAL A 17 11.80 -4.94 0.15
CA VAL A 17 10.81 -4.42 1.10
C VAL A 17 9.44 -5.02 0.83
N ARG A 18 9.00 -5.01 -0.44
CA ARG A 18 7.73 -5.65 -0.84
C ARG A 18 7.66 -7.13 -0.45
N ALA A 19 8.73 -7.89 -0.68
CA ALA A 19 8.77 -9.31 -0.38
C ALA A 19 8.70 -9.60 1.13
N ILE A 20 9.44 -8.85 1.95
CA ILE A 20 9.44 -9.02 3.41
C ILE A 20 8.05 -8.72 3.98
N LEU A 21 7.44 -7.61 3.58
CA LEU A 21 6.11 -7.23 4.04
C LEU A 21 5.04 -8.22 3.60
N GLN A 22 5.14 -8.74 2.37
CA GLN A 22 4.25 -9.78 1.88
C GLN A 22 4.33 -11.03 2.74
N GLU A 23 5.53 -11.52 3.01
CA GLU A 23 5.73 -12.73 3.83
C GLU A 23 5.11 -12.58 5.22
N VAL A 24 5.37 -11.45 5.89
CA VAL A 24 4.83 -11.16 7.22
C VAL A 24 3.31 -11.07 7.19
N LEU A 25 2.73 -10.31 6.27
CA LEU A 25 1.27 -10.11 6.24
C LEU A 25 0.50 -11.36 5.81
N LEU A 26 1.04 -12.14 4.88
CA LEU A 26 0.45 -13.44 4.52
C LEU A 26 0.48 -14.41 5.71
N HIS A 27 1.58 -14.44 6.48
CA HIS A 27 1.69 -15.25 7.69
C HIS A 27 0.63 -14.88 8.74
N GLU A 28 0.32 -13.59 8.88
CA GLU A 28 -0.73 -13.09 9.78
C GLU A 28 -2.16 -13.25 9.23
N GLY A 29 -2.32 -13.84 8.03
CA GLY A 29 -3.63 -14.18 7.45
C GLY A 29 -4.30 -13.06 6.65
N TYR A 30 -3.55 -12.02 6.26
CA TYR A 30 -4.02 -10.98 5.35
C TYR A 30 -3.94 -11.44 3.89
N GLY A 31 -4.78 -10.87 3.02
CA GLY A 31 -4.57 -10.91 1.58
C GLY A 31 -3.56 -9.82 1.19
N VAL A 32 -2.65 -10.11 0.25
CA VAL A 32 -1.61 -9.15 -0.13
C VAL A 32 -1.57 -8.98 -1.64
N SER A 33 -1.61 -7.72 -2.09
CA SER A 33 -1.29 -7.32 -3.45
C SER A 33 -0.06 -6.41 -3.45
N LEU A 34 0.75 -6.49 -4.49
CA LEU A 34 2.00 -5.73 -4.62
C LEU A 34 1.94 -4.79 -5.82
N ALA A 35 2.54 -3.62 -5.67
CA ALA A 35 2.79 -2.67 -6.75
C ALA A 35 4.19 -2.07 -6.59
N GLU A 36 4.91 -1.90 -7.69
CA GLU A 36 6.27 -1.34 -7.70
C GLU A 36 6.29 0.17 -7.94
N ASP A 37 5.16 0.74 -8.37
CA ASP A 37 4.98 2.16 -8.64
C ASP A 37 3.52 2.55 -8.46
N GLY A 38 3.23 3.85 -8.57
CA GLY A 38 1.88 4.36 -8.36
C GLY A 38 0.90 3.94 -9.46
N ASN A 39 1.33 3.85 -10.71
CA ASN A 39 0.45 3.37 -11.79
C ASN A 39 -0.01 1.93 -11.59
N ALA A 40 0.90 1.04 -11.20
CA ALA A 40 0.60 -0.34 -10.83
C ALA A 40 -0.34 -0.39 -9.62
N ALA A 41 -0.12 0.46 -8.61
CA ALA A 41 -0.98 0.54 -7.42
C ALA A 41 -2.44 0.89 -7.79
N ILE A 42 -2.61 1.90 -8.66
CA ILE A 42 -3.95 2.30 -9.15
C ILE A 42 -4.58 1.21 -10.01
N GLN A 43 -3.80 0.47 -10.79
CA GLN A 43 -4.35 -0.64 -11.58
C GLN A 43 -4.84 -1.77 -10.67
N VAL A 44 -4.04 -2.16 -9.68
CA VAL A 44 -4.42 -3.18 -8.69
C VAL A 44 -5.68 -2.77 -7.94
N ALA A 45 -5.80 -1.50 -7.53
CA ALA A 45 -6.97 -0.99 -6.83
C ALA A 45 -8.26 -1.01 -7.67
N LYS A 46 -8.17 -1.01 -9.01
CA LYS A 46 -9.33 -1.18 -9.90
C LYS A 46 -9.79 -2.62 -10.02
N GLU A 47 -8.86 -3.57 -9.87
CA GLU A 47 -9.09 -4.99 -10.10
C GLU A 47 -9.38 -5.78 -8.82
N SER A 48 -9.00 -5.22 -7.67
CA SER A 48 -9.06 -5.89 -6.37
C SER A 48 -9.67 -5.00 -5.28
N VAL A 49 -10.32 -5.64 -4.29
CA VAL A 49 -10.77 -4.94 -3.08
C VAL A 49 -9.56 -4.69 -2.19
N ILE A 50 -9.31 -3.42 -1.87
CA ILE A 50 -8.24 -2.98 -0.97
C ILE A 50 -8.88 -2.44 0.32
N HIS A 51 -8.36 -2.84 1.47
CA HIS A 51 -8.79 -2.32 2.77
C HIS A 51 -7.72 -1.43 3.40
N ILE A 52 -6.45 -1.76 3.17
CA ILE A 52 -5.30 -1.03 3.66
C ILE A 52 -4.34 -0.81 2.49
N VAL A 53 -3.79 0.39 2.37
CA VAL A 53 -2.65 0.66 1.50
C VAL A 53 -1.44 1.01 2.38
N ILE A 54 -0.33 0.32 2.14
CA ILE A 54 0.98 0.63 2.70
C ILE A 54 1.81 1.16 1.55
N THR A 55 2.23 2.43 1.59
CA THR A 55 2.98 3.06 0.50
C THR A 55 4.25 3.71 1.01
N ASP A 56 5.33 3.60 0.22
CA ASP A 56 6.46 4.52 0.34
C ASP A 56 6.03 5.94 -0.10
N LEU A 57 6.67 6.96 0.47
CA LEU A 57 6.44 8.36 0.09
C LEU A 57 7.13 8.69 -1.24
N GLN A 58 8.35 8.20 -1.46
CA GLN A 58 9.19 8.54 -2.61
C GLN A 58 9.24 7.41 -3.62
N LEU A 59 8.22 7.34 -4.48
CA LEU A 59 8.19 6.43 -5.62
C LEU A 59 8.72 7.11 -6.89
N PRO A 60 9.15 6.31 -7.90
CA PRO A 60 9.76 6.84 -9.12
C PRO A 60 8.81 7.64 -10.04
N ASP A 61 7.50 7.42 -9.95
CA ASP A 61 6.51 8.02 -10.85
C ASP A 61 5.62 9.09 -10.18
N ILE A 62 4.97 8.76 -9.07
CA ILE A 62 4.11 9.67 -8.29
C ILE A 62 4.36 9.51 -6.79
N ASP A 63 4.15 10.57 -6.02
CA ASP A 63 4.27 10.54 -4.56
C ASP A 63 3.24 9.57 -3.93
N GLY A 64 3.63 8.85 -2.88
CA GLY A 64 2.72 8.05 -2.05
C GLY A 64 1.51 8.83 -1.52
N MET A 65 1.64 10.13 -1.24
CA MET A 65 0.50 10.99 -0.91
C MET A 65 -0.52 11.08 -2.05
N GLU A 66 -0.06 11.14 -3.30
CA GLU A 66 -0.94 11.19 -4.47
C GLU A 66 -1.67 9.86 -4.67
N ILE A 67 -1.01 8.72 -4.41
CA ILE A 67 -1.65 7.41 -4.39
C ILE A 67 -2.77 7.38 -3.35
N ILE A 68 -2.49 7.83 -2.12
CA ILE A 68 -3.48 7.87 -1.03
C ILE A 68 -4.70 8.72 -1.44
N ASP A 69 -4.49 9.91 -1.99
CA ASP A 69 -5.59 10.78 -2.45
C ASP A 69 -6.43 10.12 -3.55
N ARG A 70 -5.79 9.48 -4.54
CA ARG A 70 -6.48 8.77 -5.62
C ARG A 70 -7.28 7.57 -5.10
N LEU A 71 -6.73 6.80 -4.16
CA LEU A 71 -7.41 5.66 -3.55
C LEU A 71 -8.56 6.10 -2.64
N ALA A 72 -8.38 7.14 -1.83
CA ALA A 72 -9.42 7.69 -0.97
C ALA A 72 -10.61 8.25 -1.76
N LYS A 73 -10.38 8.78 -2.97
CA LYS A 73 -11.44 9.17 -3.91
C LYS A 73 -12.22 7.99 -4.48
N GLN A 74 -11.59 6.82 -4.58
CA GLN A 74 -12.25 5.59 -5.02
C GLN A 74 -13.05 4.94 -3.88
N ASP A 75 -12.44 4.82 -2.70
CA ASP A 75 -13.10 4.36 -1.47
C ASP A 75 -12.45 5.02 -0.25
N ALA A 76 -13.19 5.93 0.39
CA ALA A 76 -12.76 6.65 1.58
C ALA A 76 -12.60 5.76 2.83
N LYS A 77 -12.97 4.47 2.75
CA LYS A 77 -12.76 3.48 3.82
C LYS A 77 -11.38 2.85 3.77
N ILE A 78 -10.62 3.02 2.69
CA ILE A 78 -9.24 2.52 2.60
C ILE A 78 -8.41 3.23 3.67
N ILE A 79 -7.73 2.44 4.50
CA ILE A 79 -6.84 2.95 5.53
C ILE A 79 -5.44 3.13 4.93
N PRO A 80 -4.90 4.35 4.87
CA PRO A 80 -3.53 4.57 4.41
C PRO A 80 -2.52 4.42 5.56
N ILE A 81 -1.42 3.75 5.26
CA ILE A 81 -0.22 3.70 6.09
C ILE A 81 0.93 4.15 5.20
N MET A 82 1.63 5.19 5.63
CA MET A 82 2.83 5.65 4.96
C MET A 82 4.04 5.06 5.69
N MET A 83 4.96 4.49 4.93
CA MET A 83 6.28 4.13 5.43
C MET A 83 7.30 4.95 4.65
N THR A 84 8.33 5.46 5.30
CA THR A 84 9.42 6.12 4.59
C THR A 84 10.72 5.75 5.27
N GLY A 85 11.76 5.46 4.48
CA GLY A 85 13.13 5.34 4.99
C GLY A 85 13.78 6.71 5.25
N PHE A 86 13.14 7.79 4.78
CA PHE A 86 13.62 9.17 4.91
C PHE A 86 13.11 9.80 6.21
N GLY A 87 13.96 9.76 7.24
CA GLY A 87 13.71 10.44 8.51
C GLY A 87 13.83 11.96 8.39
N THR A 88 12.79 12.64 7.91
CA THR A 88 12.56 14.05 8.23
C THR A 88 11.29 14.18 9.06
N ILE A 89 11.46 14.74 10.25
CA ILE A 89 10.48 14.82 11.36
C ILE A 89 9.21 15.62 10.97
N GLU A 90 9.17 16.27 9.80
CA GLU A 90 8.01 17.06 9.34
C GLU A 90 6.80 16.23 8.90
N THR A 91 6.96 14.94 8.58
CA THR A 91 5.84 14.09 8.09
C THR A 91 5.40 13.04 9.12
N ALA A 92 6.02 13.01 10.30
CA ALA A 92 5.70 12.04 11.35
C ALA A 92 4.62 12.61 12.28
N VAL A 93 3.48 11.93 12.39
CA VAL A 93 2.46 12.14 13.44
C VAL A 93 2.21 10.83 14.16
#